data_AF-A0AB73C6I7-F1
#
_entry.id   AF-A0AB73C6I7-F1
#
_cell.length_a   1.000
_cell.length_b   1.000
_cell.length_c   1.000
_cell.angle_alpha   90.00
_cell.angle_beta   90.00
_cell.angle_gamma   90.00
#
_symmetry.space_group_name_H-M   'P 1'
#
loop_
_entity.id
_entity.type
_entity.pdbx_description
1 polymer ?
#
loop_
_entity_poly.entity_id
_entity_poly.type
_entity_poly.pdbx_seq_one_letter_code
_entity_poly.pdbx_strand_id
1 'polypeptide(L)'
;MEEKNKKSYYFIKELLQLDLVKALELYDDQGVKVSTHTYDVLNLSIEEIERQYKTLENASKKLDFFAITVGVIIHDISKASIREQEENLSHSQMMIKNPDYILKEVEEVLKEVEEKTGFYLKKTIKKRISHIVISHHGRWGKIQPSTKEACIVYKGDMYSAKYHRINPIGADSILAYIDKGYSLEEICQRLNCTPGVIKDRLKRSRNELKLSTVGQLIHYYQKNKKVPLGDEFFVLRVEETKKLKQLVDKQGFQELILQNPLIPYFEDEAIFKEKK
;
A
#
# COMPACT_ATOMS: atom_id res chain seq x y z
N MET A 1 -17.36 -16.56 -14.29
CA MET A 1 -15.93 -16.83 -14.06
C MET A 1 -15.63 -18.13 -14.78
N GLU A 2 -14.89 -18.10 -15.88
CA GLU A 2 -14.54 -19.31 -16.64
C GLU A 2 -13.75 -20.30 -15.74
N GLU A 3 -13.82 -21.59 -16.03
CA GLU A 3 -13.16 -22.65 -15.24
C GLU A 3 -11.63 -22.50 -15.12
N LYS A 4 -10.99 -21.69 -15.97
CA LYS A 4 -9.54 -21.62 -16.17
C LYS A 4 -8.72 -21.10 -14.98
N ASN A 5 -9.32 -20.29 -14.10
CA ASN A 5 -8.62 -19.63 -12.98
C ASN A 5 -9.24 -19.93 -11.59
N LYS A 6 -10.03 -21.00 -11.47
CA LYS A 6 -10.76 -21.32 -10.24
C LYS A 6 -9.83 -21.59 -9.06
N LYS A 7 -8.70 -22.28 -9.28
CA LYS A 7 -7.74 -22.60 -8.21
C LYS A 7 -7.00 -21.35 -7.76
N SER A 8 -6.53 -20.52 -8.71
CA SER A 8 -5.82 -19.28 -8.40
C SER A 8 -6.73 -18.27 -7.71
N TYR A 9 -7.98 -18.12 -8.15
CA TYR A 9 -8.97 -17.29 -7.46
C TYR A 9 -9.20 -17.76 -6.01
N TYR A 10 -9.41 -19.07 -5.81
CA TYR A 10 -9.58 -19.63 -4.46
C TYR A 10 -8.34 -19.45 -3.59
N PHE A 11 -7.14 -19.60 -4.17
CA PHE A 11 -5.87 -19.35 -3.48
C PHE A 11 -5.77 -17.90 -2.98
N ILE A 12 -6.11 -16.91 -3.82
CA ILE A 12 -6.14 -15.50 -3.41
C ILE A 12 -7.16 -15.28 -2.29
N LYS A 13 -8.35 -15.89 -2.39
CA LYS A 13 -9.37 -15.79 -1.36
C LYS A 13 -8.86 -16.30 -0.01
N GLU A 14 -8.24 -17.47 0.03
CA GLU A 14 -7.67 -18.05 1.26
C GLU A 14 -6.48 -17.23 1.80
N LEU A 15 -5.63 -16.70 0.90
CA LEU A 15 -4.54 -15.79 1.28
C LEU A 15 -5.08 -14.54 2.01
N LEU A 16 -6.15 -13.94 1.50
CA LEU A 16 -6.80 -12.78 2.13
C LEU A 16 -7.47 -13.11 3.47
N GLN A 17 -7.71 -14.39 3.77
CA GLN A 17 -8.26 -14.82 5.05
C GLN A 17 -7.23 -15.02 6.15
N LEU A 18 -5.93 -15.02 5.84
CA LEU A 18 -4.88 -15.16 6.85
C LEU A 18 -4.89 -13.98 7.81
N ASP A 19 -4.70 -14.25 9.10
CA ASP A 19 -4.71 -13.23 10.15
C ASP A 19 -3.64 -12.17 9.92
N LEU A 20 -2.44 -12.57 9.48
CA LEU A 20 -1.36 -11.65 9.11
C LEU A 20 -1.76 -10.69 7.97
N VAL A 21 -2.53 -11.15 6.98
CA VAL A 21 -2.98 -10.31 5.87
C VAL A 21 -4.11 -9.38 6.32
N LYS A 22 -5.03 -9.88 7.15
CA LYS A 22 -6.09 -9.06 7.77
C LYS A 22 -5.51 -7.98 8.69
N ALA A 23 -4.41 -8.28 9.38
CA ALA A 23 -3.74 -7.34 10.27
C ALA A 23 -3.24 -6.08 9.54
N LEU A 24 -3.02 -6.13 8.21
CA LEU A 24 -2.70 -4.94 7.41
C LEU A 24 -3.78 -3.85 7.46
N GLU A 25 -5.02 -4.19 7.79
CA GLU A 25 -6.11 -3.22 7.96
C GLU A 25 -6.08 -2.52 9.33
N LEU A 26 -5.32 -3.05 10.29
CA LEU A 26 -5.24 -2.55 11.67
C LEU A 26 -4.13 -1.51 11.87
N TYR A 27 -3.18 -1.42 10.94
CA TYR A 27 -2.02 -0.56 11.09
C TYR A 27 -2.04 0.60 10.10
N ASP A 28 -1.82 1.81 10.63
CA ASP A 28 -1.58 3.01 9.83
C ASP A 28 -0.07 3.23 9.58
N ASP A 29 0.26 3.65 8.37
CA ASP A 29 1.55 4.19 7.96
C ASP A 29 1.32 5.59 7.38
N GLN A 30 1.82 6.62 8.07
CA GLN A 30 1.61 8.04 7.73
C GLN A 30 0.14 8.48 7.60
N GLY A 31 -0.77 7.85 8.35
CA GLY A 31 -2.21 8.15 8.34
C GLY A 31 -2.97 7.49 7.19
N VAL A 32 -2.37 6.49 6.55
CA VAL A 32 -3.01 5.62 5.55
C VAL A 32 -2.84 4.17 6.02
N LYS A 33 -3.91 3.38 6.04
CA LYS A 33 -3.83 1.96 6.41
C LYS A 33 -2.88 1.23 5.47
N VAL A 34 -2.14 0.24 5.97
CA VAL A 34 -1.24 -0.57 5.13
C VAL A 34 -2.04 -1.28 4.03
N SER A 35 -3.25 -1.76 4.31
CA SER A 35 -4.13 -2.34 3.28
C SER A 35 -4.50 -1.37 2.16
N THR A 36 -4.72 -0.08 2.49
CA THR A 36 -4.99 0.97 1.49
C THR A 36 -3.77 1.19 0.60
N HIS A 37 -2.58 1.22 1.20
CA HIS A 37 -1.33 1.30 0.47
C HIS A 37 -1.12 0.06 -0.43
N THR A 38 -1.32 -1.15 0.09
CA THR A 38 -1.20 -2.39 -0.69
C THR A 38 -2.12 -2.42 -1.91
N TYR A 39 -3.37 -1.97 -1.76
CA TYR A 39 -4.30 -1.86 -2.88
C TYR A 39 -3.84 -0.82 -3.92
N ASP A 40 -3.35 0.34 -3.46
CA ASP A 40 -2.81 1.37 -4.35
C ASP A 40 -1.58 0.88 -5.13
N VAL A 41 -0.69 0.11 -4.49
CA VAL A 41 0.44 -0.53 -5.17
C VAL A 41 -0.02 -1.48 -6.27
N LEU A 42 -1.11 -2.23 -6.05
CA LEU A 42 -1.68 -3.09 -7.08
C LEU A 42 -2.20 -2.26 -8.27
N ASN A 43 -2.95 -1.19 -8.01
CA ASN A 43 -3.46 -0.30 -9.05
C ASN A 43 -2.33 0.36 -9.86
N LEU A 44 -1.34 0.93 -9.19
CA LEU A 44 -0.18 1.54 -9.83
C LEU A 44 0.66 0.51 -10.61
N SER A 45 0.71 -0.74 -10.13
CA SER A 45 1.34 -1.84 -10.87
C SER A 45 0.58 -2.16 -12.16
N ILE A 46 -0.75 -2.15 -12.13
CA ILE A 46 -1.61 -2.34 -13.31
C ILE A 46 -1.42 -1.20 -14.30
N GLU A 47 -1.44 0.05 -13.83
CA GLU A 47 -1.18 1.23 -14.68
C GLU A 47 0.20 1.14 -15.36
N GLU A 48 1.23 0.73 -14.62
CA GLU A 48 2.57 0.54 -15.16
C GLU A 48 2.64 -0.61 -16.18
N ILE A 49 1.87 -1.68 -15.97
CA ILE A 49 1.70 -2.77 -16.95
C ILE A 49 1.07 -2.23 -18.23
N GLU A 50 -0.06 -1.54 -18.14
CA GLU A 50 -0.76 -1.00 -19.31
C GLU A 50 0.09 0.03 -20.05
N ARG A 51 0.84 0.87 -19.33
CA ARG A 51 1.79 1.82 -19.91
C ARG A 51 2.88 1.13 -20.74
N GLN A 52 3.44 0.03 -20.23
CA GLN A 52 4.53 -0.71 -20.88
C GLN A 52 4.06 -1.65 -22.01
N TYR A 53 2.90 -2.30 -21.85
CA TYR A 53 2.45 -3.39 -22.72
C TYR A 53 1.20 -3.06 -23.53
N LYS A 54 0.61 -1.87 -23.33
CA LYS A 54 -0.62 -1.35 -23.96
C LYS A 54 -1.91 -2.05 -23.57
N THR A 55 -1.90 -3.37 -23.43
CA THR A 55 -3.07 -4.16 -23.01
C THR A 55 -2.65 -5.27 -22.04
N LEU A 56 -3.57 -5.66 -21.16
CA LEU A 56 -3.35 -6.76 -20.22
C LEU A 56 -3.14 -8.11 -20.94
N GLU A 57 -3.76 -8.32 -22.10
CA GLU A 57 -3.55 -9.53 -22.91
C GLU A 57 -2.12 -9.63 -23.48
N ASN A 58 -1.52 -8.50 -23.88
CA ASN A 58 -0.13 -8.48 -24.33
C ASN A 58 0.85 -8.67 -23.18
N ALA A 59 0.50 -8.14 -22.01
CA ALA A 59 1.27 -8.28 -20.79
C ALA A 59 1.24 -9.71 -20.23
N SER A 60 0.08 -10.37 -20.23
CA SER A 60 -0.07 -11.73 -19.69
C SER A 60 0.82 -12.76 -20.40
N LYS A 61 1.15 -12.53 -21.67
CA LYS A 61 2.10 -13.35 -22.45
C LYS A 61 3.56 -13.21 -21.97
N LYS A 62 3.87 -12.19 -21.16
CA LYS A 62 5.25 -11.81 -20.77
C LYS A 62 5.46 -11.68 -19.26
N LEU A 63 4.40 -11.57 -18.48
CA LEU A 63 4.41 -11.33 -17.05
C LEU A 63 3.58 -12.37 -16.32
N ASP A 64 4.03 -12.71 -15.12
CA ASP A 64 3.25 -13.55 -14.21
C ASP A 64 2.35 -12.70 -13.32
N PHE A 65 1.10 -12.52 -13.75
CA PHE A 65 0.12 -11.72 -13.04
C PHE A 65 -0.28 -12.29 -11.69
N PHE A 66 -0.25 -13.63 -11.54
CA PHE A 66 -0.51 -14.26 -10.25
C PHE A 66 0.61 -13.92 -9.26
N ALA A 67 1.87 -14.02 -9.69
CA ALA A 67 3.01 -13.66 -8.85
C ALA A 67 3.01 -12.16 -8.48
N ILE A 68 2.64 -11.27 -9.40
CA ILE A 68 2.44 -9.83 -9.09
C ILE A 68 1.35 -9.66 -8.04
N THR A 69 0.18 -10.27 -8.24
CA THR A 69 -0.96 -10.11 -7.34
C THR A 69 -0.64 -10.61 -5.93
N VAL A 70 -0.14 -11.85 -5.81
CA VAL A 70 0.26 -12.41 -4.50
C VAL A 70 1.40 -11.61 -3.90
N GLY A 71 2.43 -11.28 -4.71
CA GLY A 71 3.59 -10.52 -4.27
C GLY A 71 3.21 -9.15 -3.71
N VAL A 72 2.25 -8.44 -4.33
CA VAL A 72 1.72 -7.18 -3.81
C VAL A 72 0.92 -7.40 -2.53
N ILE A 73 -0.01 -8.37 -2.48
CA ILE A 73 -0.80 -8.63 -1.26
C ILE A 73 0.11 -8.80 -0.04
N ILE A 74 1.25 -9.48 -0.22
CA ILE A 74 2.14 -9.82 0.88
C ILE A 74 3.44 -9.00 0.96
N HIS A 75 3.67 -7.98 0.12
CA HIS A 75 4.98 -7.30 0.08
C HIS A 75 5.37 -6.65 1.42
N ASP A 76 4.37 -6.23 2.19
CA ASP A 76 4.49 -5.47 3.42
C ASP A 76 4.03 -6.27 4.67
N ILE A 77 3.83 -7.59 4.58
CA ILE A 77 3.27 -8.40 5.70
C ILE A 77 4.09 -8.34 6.98
N SER A 78 5.40 -8.18 6.84
CA SER A 78 6.29 -8.07 7.99
C SER A 78 6.02 -6.84 8.82
N LYS A 79 5.34 -5.80 8.30
CA LYS A 79 4.93 -4.66 9.12
C LYS A 79 3.97 -5.06 10.24
N ALA A 80 3.17 -6.10 10.05
CA ALA A 80 2.29 -6.64 11.08
C ALA A 80 3.08 -7.52 12.06
N SER A 81 3.78 -8.54 11.57
CA SER A 81 4.49 -9.51 12.41
C SER A 81 5.59 -8.87 13.27
N ILE A 82 6.35 -7.91 12.74
CA ILE A 82 7.37 -7.15 13.49
C ILE A 82 6.77 -6.44 14.70
N ARG A 83 5.55 -5.91 14.57
CA ARG A 83 4.87 -5.22 15.68
C ARG A 83 4.34 -6.23 16.70
N GLU A 84 3.79 -7.34 16.24
CA GLU A 84 3.27 -8.41 17.10
C GLU A 84 4.37 -9.12 17.89
N GLN A 85 5.55 -9.27 17.30
CA GLN A 85 6.72 -9.93 17.91
C GLN A 85 7.63 -8.95 18.67
N GLU A 86 7.26 -7.66 18.75
CA GLU A 86 8.06 -6.60 19.40
C GLU A 86 9.51 -6.54 18.91
N GLU A 87 9.71 -6.76 17.62
CA GLU A 87 11.04 -6.77 17.00
C GLU A 87 11.70 -5.39 17.01
N ASN A 88 13.01 -5.35 17.24
CA ASN A 88 13.77 -4.09 17.39
C ASN A 88 14.00 -3.34 16.07
N LEU A 89 13.77 -3.99 14.93
CA LEU A 89 13.99 -3.43 13.60
C LEU A 89 12.65 -3.18 12.92
N SER A 90 12.49 -2.01 12.30
CA SER A 90 11.35 -1.75 11.42
C SER A 90 11.43 -2.61 10.15
N HIS A 91 10.30 -2.78 9.46
CA HIS A 91 10.23 -3.46 8.15
C HIS A 91 11.34 -2.99 7.18
N SER A 92 11.50 -1.67 7.01
CA SER A 92 12.55 -1.12 6.14
C SER A 92 13.97 -1.43 6.61
N GLN A 93 14.21 -1.48 7.92
CA GLN A 93 15.51 -1.89 8.46
C GLN A 93 15.76 -3.39 8.25
N MET A 94 14.72 -4.23 8.37
CA MET A 94 14.84 -5.66 8.07
C MET A 94 15.14 -5.90 6.59
N MET A 95 14.49 -5.19 5.68
CA MET A 95 14.76 -5.26 4.24
C MET A 95 16.21 -4.89 3.85
N ILE A 96 16.92 -4.16 4.71
CA ILE A 96 18.34 -3.82 4.52
C ILE A 96 19.24 -4.81 5.25
N LYS A 97 18.95 -5.11 6.51
CA LYS A 97 19.86 -5.84 7.40
C LYS A 97 19.64 -7.35 7.38
N ASN A 98 18.38 -7.79 7.26
CA ASN A 98 17.98 -9.19 7.39
C ASN A 98 16.81 -9.54 6.43
N PRO A 99 17.01 -9.50 5.11
CA PRO A 99 15.96 -9.88 4.15
C PRO A 99 15.58 -11.36 4.24
N ASP A 100 16.42 -12.22 4.82
CA ASP A 100 16.14 -13.65 4.99
C ASP A 100 14.99 -13.89 5.99
N TYR A 101 14.83 -13.00 6.97
CA TYR A 101 13.66 -13.02 7.87
C TYR A 101 12.36 -12.85 7.06
N ILE A 102 12.33 -11.85 6.16
CA ILE A 102 11.18 -11.56 5.30
C ILE A 102 10.93 -12.72 4.33
N LEU A 103 11.99 -13.31 3.78
CA LEU A 103 11.88 -14.48 2.92
C LEU A 103 11.23 -15.66 3.64
N LYS A 104 11.61 -15.91 4.90
CA LYS A 104 11.04 -16.99 5.72
C LYS A 104 9.54 -16.78 5.95
N GLU A 105 9.12 -15.56 6.29
CA GLU A 105 7.70 -15.25 6.46
C GLU A 105 6.89 -15.46 5.18
N VAL A 106 7.44 -15.04 4.03
CA VAL A 106 6.79 -15.29 2.74
C VAL A 106 6.64 -16.79 2.48
N GLU A 107 7.67 -17.58 2.76
CA GLU A 107 7.61 -19.04 2.60
C GLU A 107 6.58 -19.69 3.52
N GLU A 108 6.47 -19.24 4.77
CA GLU A 108 5.48 -19.70 5.75
C GLU A 108 4.06 -19.34 5.33
N VAL A 109 3.81 -18.09 4.94
CA VAL A 109 2.50 -17.64 4.43
C VAL A 109 2.08 -18.43 3.21
N LEU A 110 2.98 -18.60 2.22
CA LEU A 110 2.64 -19.37 1.02
C LEU A 110 2.36 -20.84 1.36
N LYS A 111 3.14 -21.44 2.26
CA LYS A 111 2.95 -22.82 2.69
C LYS A 111 1.60 -23.00 3.39
N GLU A 112 1.21 -22.07 4.25
CA GLU A 112 -0.08 -22.13 4.95
C GLU A 112 -1.27 -22.13 3.97
N VAL A 113 -1.23 -21.26 2.95
CA VAL A 113 -2.30 -21.23 1.93
C VAL A 113 -2.29 -22.49 1.07
N GLU A 114 -1.12 -23.01 0.70
CA GLU A 114 -1.01 -24.28 -0.02
C GLU A 114 -1.61 -25.45 0.77
N GLU A 115 -1.36 -25.51 2.08
CA GLU A 115 -1.90 -26.54 2.97
C GLU A 115 -3.43 -26.42 3.14
N LYS A 116 -3.94 -25.19 3.31
CA LYS A 116 -5.38 -24.91 3.42
C LYS A 116 -6.14 -25.23 2.13
N THR A 117 -5.56 -24.93 0.97
CA THR A 117 -6.23 -25.08 -0.33
C THR A 117 -6.01 -26.43 -0.99
N GLY A 118 -4.92 -27.12 -0.63
CA GLY A 118 -4.41 -28.28 -1.37
C GLY A 118 -3.84 -27.94 -2.74
N PHE A 119 -3.59 -26.66 -3.04
CA PHE A 119 -3.05 -26.19 -4.32
C PHE A 119 -1.60 -25.75 -4.16
N TYR A 120 -0.67 -26.59 -4.59
CA TYR A 120 0.77 -26.34 -4.45
C TYR A 120 1.34 -25.57 -5.64
N LEU A 121 1.99 -24.45 -5.38
CA LEU A 121 2.64 -23.59 -6.36
C LEU A 121 3.88 -24.28 -6.96
N LYS A 122 4.13 -24.04 -8.24
CA LYS A 122 5.40 -24.41 -8.87
C LYS A 122 6.56 -23.62 -8.22
N LYS A 123 7.74 -24.23 -8.18
CA LYS A 123 8.95 -23.63 -7.58
C LYS A 123 9.31 -22.28 -8.22
N THR A 124 9.07 -22.14 -9.52
CA THR A 124 9.30 -20.89 -10.26
C THR A 124 8.39 -19.76 -9.78
N ILE A 125 7.12 -20.06 -9.51
CA ILE A 125 6.12 -19.09 -9.03
C ILE A 125 6.50 -18.60 -7.63
N LYS A 126 6.81 -19.52 -6.71
CA LYS A 126 7.28 -19.18 -5.36
C LYS A 126 8.49 -18.24 -5.40
N LYS A 127 9.49 -18.58 -6.22
CA LYS A 127 10.69 -17.74 -6.40
C LYS A 127 10.35 -16.34 -6.93
N ARG A 128 9.41 -16.22 -7.87
CA ARG A 128 8.97 -14.91 -8.38
C ARG A 128 8.29 -14.08 -7.28
N ILE A 129 7.35 -14.68 -6.54
CA ILE A 129 6.66 -14.03 -5.42
C ILE A 129 7.67 -13.58 -4.35
N SER A 130 8.51 -14.50 -3.86
CA SER A 130 9.54 -14.18 -2.87
C SER A 130 10.46 -13.06 -3.34
N HIS A 131 10.89 -13.08 -4.61
CA HIS A 131 11.74 -12.04 -5.16
C HIS A 131 11.04 -10.68 -5.23
N ILE A 132 9.77 -10.63 -5.62
CA ILE A 132 8.96 -9.40 -5.57
C ILE A 132 8.98 -8.84 -4.16
N VAL A 133 8.67 -9.66 -3.16
CA VAL A 133 8.58 -9.23 -1.76
C VAL A 133 9.93 -8.74 -1.24
N ILE A 134 11.01 -9.50 -1.37
CA ILE A 134 12.30 -9.10 -0.76
C ILE A 134 13.03 -7.98 -1.52
N SER A 135 12.57 -7.61 -2.73
CA SER A 135 13.20 -6.59 -3.56
C SER A 135 12.35 -5.33 -3.80
N HIS A 136 11.13 -5.27 -3.27
CA HIS A 136 10.20 -4.17 -3.55
C HIS A 136 10.70 -2.79 -3.07
N HIS A 137 11.65 -2.72 -2.13
CA HIS A 137 12.31 -1.46 -1.75
C HIS A 137 13.37 -0.98 -2.75
N GLY A 138 13.70 -1.75 -3.78
CA GLY A 138 14.69 -1.38 -4.80
C GLY A 138 15.98 -0.84 -4.21
N ARG A 139 16.40 0.35 -4.64
CA ARG A 139 17.66 0.98 -4.21
C ARG A 139 17.77 1.22 -2.70
N TRP A 140 16.66 1.16 -1.97
CA TRP A 140 16.61 1.33 -0.52
C TRP A 140 16.66 0.00 0.25
N GLY A 141 16.50 -1.13 -0.45
CA GLY A 141 16.65 -2.48 0.11
C GLY A 141 18.01 -3.10 -0.22
N LYS A 142 18.33 -4.21 0.46
CA LYS A 142 19.56 -4.97 0.17
C LYS A 142 19.46 -5.71 -1.17
N ILE A 143 18.28 -6.21 -1.52
CA ILE A 143 18.04 -6.97 -2.75
C ILE A 143 17.35 -6.05 -3.77
N GLN A 144 17.88 -6.04 -5.00
CA GLN A 144 17.37 -5.22 -6.09
C GLN A 144 16.37 -6.00 -6.96
N PRO A 145 15.33 -5.34 -7.50
CA PRO A 145 14.38 -5.96 -8.40
C PRO A 145 15.12 -6.35 -9.69
N SER A 146 15.02 -7.63 -10.05
CA SER A 146 15.73 -8.21 -11.19
C SER A 146 14.82 -8.92 -12.18
N THR A 147 13.54 -9.05 -11.86
CA THR A 147 12.49 -9.54 -12.76
C THR A 147 11.60 -8.39 -13.20
N LYS A 148 10.89 -8.56 -14.31
CA LYS A 148 9.96 -7.54 -14.82
C LYS A 148 8.84 -7.27 -13.82
N GLU A 149 8.33 -8.32 -13.20
CA GLU A 149 7.31 -8.28 -12.16
C GLU A 149 7.80 -7.49 -10.93
N ALA A 150 8.99 -7.79 -10.42
CA ALA A 150 9.56 -7.06 -9.28
C ALA A 150 9.81 -5.58 -9.59
N CYS A 151 10.28 -5.27 -10.81
CA CYS A 151 10.46 -3.90 -11.26
C CYS A 151 9.15 -3.10 -11.35
N ILE A 152 8.04 -3.76 -11.72
CA ILE A 152 6.71 -3.14 -11.76
C ILE A 152 6.24 -2.85 -10.33
N VAL A 153 6.30 -3.84 -9.44
CA VAL A 153 5.86 -3.68 -8.05
C VAL A 153 6.69 -2.63 -7.32
N TYR A 154 8.02 -2.62 -7.49
CA TYR A 154 8.90 -1.57 -6.95
C TYR A 154 8.48 -0.16 -7.37
N LYS A 155 8.11 0.03 -8.64
CA LYS A 155 7.67 1.35 -9.13
C LYS A 155 6.34 1.75 -8.50
N GLY A 156 5.41 0.81 -8.36
CA GLY A 156 4.13 1.01 -7.69
C GLY A 156 4.31 1.39 -6.22
N ASP A 157 5.09 0.61 -5.46
CA ASP A 157 5.39 0.87 -4.06
C ASP A 157 6.06 2.24 -3.87
N MET A 158 7.14 2.51 -4.62
CA MET A 158 7.84 3.79 -4.55
C MET A 158 6.90 4.97 -4.84
N TYR A 159 6.05 4.86 -5.86
CA TYR A 159 5.12 5.94 -6.22
C TYR A 159 4.09 6.15 -5.12
N SER A 160 3.45 5.07 -4.65
CA SER A 160 2.46 5.13 -3.57
C SER A 160 3.07 5.70 -2.28
N ALA A 161 4.24 5.22 -1.87
CA ALA A 161 4.95 5.69 -0.69
C ALA A 161 5.31 7.18 -0.78
N LYS A 162 5.69 7.66 -1.97
CA LYS A 162 6.10 9.05 -2.18
C LYS A 162 4.92 10.01 -2.29
N TYR A 163 3.81 9.59 -2.90
CA TYR A 163 2.76 10.49 -3.35
C TYR A 163 1.39 10.22 -2.74
N HIS A 164 1.08 8.99 -2.35
CA HIS A 164 -0.25 8.60 -1.88
C HIS A 164 -0.31 8.22 -0.39
N ARG A 165 0.83 8.07 0.30
CA ARG A 165 0.90 7.98 1.77
C ARG A 165 0.83 9.36 2.45
N ILE A 166 -0.12 10.20 2.04
CA ILE A 166 -0.31 11.54 2.61
C ILE A 166 -1.56 11.54 3.49
N ASN A 167 -1.41 11.85 4.78
CA ASN A 167 -2.59 12.04 5.63
C ASN A 167 -3.47 13.19 5.09
N PRO A 168 -4.72 12.94 4.64
CA PRO A 168 -5.54 13.92 3.93
C PRO A 168 -6.22 14.93 4.87
N ILE A 169 -5.46 15.45 5.84
CA ILE A 169 -5.86 16.49 6.76
C ILE A 169 -5.43 17.84 6.20
N GLY A 170 -6.39 18.77 6.15
CA GLY A 170 -6.15 20.15 5.78
C GLY A 170 -5.81 21.06 6.97
N ALA A 171 -5.16 22.19 6.67
CA ALA A 171 -4.88 23.23 7.67
C ALA A 171 -6.18 23.84 8.24
N ASP A 172 -7.25 23.86 7.47
CA ASP A 172 -8.58 24.31 7.89
C ASP A 172 -9.16 23.49 9.04
N SER A 173 -9.04 22.16 8.96
CA SER A 173 -9.49 21.23 10.01
C SER A 173 -8.69 21.40 11.30
N ILE A 174 -7.39 21.64 11.18
CA ILE A 174 -6.50 21.95 12.31
C ILE A 174 -6.89 23.30 12.93
N LEU A 175 -7.02 24.34 12.11
CA LEU A 175 -7.35 25.69 12.57
C LEU A 175 -8.74 25.76 13.22
N ALA A 176 -9.70 24.92 12.77
CA ALA A 176 -11.01 24.80 13.41
C ALA A 176 -10.93 24.34 14.87
N TYR A 177 -9.95 23.49 15.22
CA TYR A 177 -9.72 23.09 16.60
C TYR A 177 -8.87 24.11 17.37
N ILE A 178 -7.88 24.74 16.73
CA ILE A 178 -7.13 25.86 17.35
C ILE A 178 -8.07 27.00 17.75
N ASP A 179 -9.03 27.37 16.88
CA ASP A 179 -10.03 28.41 17.13
C ASP A 179 -10.95 28.08 18.32
N LYS A 180 -11.12 26.79 18.62
CA LYS A 180 -11.87 26.29 19.79
C LYS A 180 -11.02 26.17 21.06
N GLY A 181 -9.74 26.55 21.01
CA GLY A 181 -8.83 26.53 22.15
C GLY A 181 -8.24 25.16 22.48
N TYR A 182 -8.34 24.17 21.58
CA TYR A 182 -7.71 22.86 21.81
C TYR A 182 -6.18 22.97 21.77
N SER A 183 -5.53 22.24 22.66
CA SER A 183 -4.08 22.05 22.67
C SER A 183 -3.61 21.21 21.47
N LEU A 184 -2.31 21.30 21.14
CA LEU A 184 -1.73 20.53 20.03
C LEU A 184 -1.93 19.01 20.20
N GLU A 185 -1.85 18.52 21.44
CA GLU A 185 -2.02 17.10 21.76
C GLU A 185 -3.46 16.63 21.50
N GLU A 186 -4.45 17.39 21.95
CA GLU A 186 -5.86 17.08 21.69
C GLU A 186 -6.18 17.11 20.19
N ILE A 187 -5.58 18.04 19.44
CA ILE A 187 -5.74 18.10 17.97
C ILE A 187 -5.13 16.85 17.32
N CYS A 188 -3.93 16.44 17.73
CA CYS A 188 -3.28 15.22 17.23
C CYS A 188 -4.16 13.99 17.45
N GLN A 189 -4.74 13.85 18.65
CA GLN A 189 -5.63 12.74 18.99
C GLN A 189 -6.92 12.77 18.14
N ARG A 190 -7.59 13.93 18.06
CA ARG A 190 -8.86 14.08 17.32
C ARG A 190 -8.71 13.87 15.82
N LEU A 191 -7.57 14.26 15.26
CA LEU A 191 -7.29 14.12 13.83
C LEU A 191 -6.50 12.85 13.50
N ASN A 192 -6.18 12.01 14.49
CA ASN A 192 -5.31 10.83 14.35
C ASN A 192 -4.06 11.13 13.51
N CYS A 193 -3.27 12.11 13.96
CA CYS A 193 -2.09 12.56 13.25
C CYS A 193 -0.95 12.95 14.19
N THR A 194 0.27 13.03 13.67
CA THR A 194 1.43 13.45 14.45
C THR A 194 1.55 14.98 14.47
N PRO A 195 2.25 15.55 15.47
CA PRO A 195 2.57 16.98 15.48
C PRO A 195 3.31 17.46 14.22
N GLY A 196 4.09 16.57 13.58
CA GLY A 196 4.78 16.84 12.33
C GLY A 196 3.82 17.11 11.17
N VAL A 197 2.72 16.34 11.08
CA VAL A 197 1.66 16.57 10.09
C VAL A 197 1.04 17.94 10.31
N ILE A 198 0.66 18.27 11.55
CA ILE A 198 0.06 19.58 11.87
C ILE A 198 0.97 20.74 11.43
N LYS A 199 2.25 20.68 11.81
CA LYS A 199 3.24 21.71 11.45
C LYS A 199 3.39 21.85 9.92
N ASP A 200 3.44 20.73 9.21
CA ASP A 200 3.55 20.73 7.75
C ASP A 200 2.32 21.37 7.08
N ARG A 201 1.10 20.98 7.47
CA ARG A 201 -0.14 21.51 6.90
C ARG A 201 -0.28 23.02 7.12
N LEU A 202 -0.03 23.48 8.35
CA LEU A 202 -0.06 24.91 8.66
C LEU A 202 1.01 25.67 7.86
N LYS A 203 2.21 25.12 7.73
CA LYS A 203 3.29 25.73 6.94
C LYS A 203 2.92 25.86 5.46
N ARG A 204 2.36 24.81 4.84
CA ARG A 204 1.94 24.82 3.44
C ARG A 204 0.88 25.88 3.18
N SER A 205 -0.16 25.89 3.99
CA SER A 205 -1.25 26.87 3.90
C SER A 205 -0.76 28.31 4.09
N ARG A 206 0.11 28.52 5.07
CA ARG A 206 0.74 29.82 5.34
C ARG A 206 1.57 30.30 4.15
N ASN A 207 2.36 29.42 3.56
CA ASN A 207 3.22 29.75 2.42
C ASN A 207 2.40 30.10 1.17
N GLU A 208 1.31 29.37 0.91
CA GLU A 208 0.39 29.64 -0.21
C GLU A 208 -0.26 31.03 -0.08
N LEU A 209 -0.69 31.39 1.13
CA LEU A 209 -1.22 32.71 1.45
C LEU A 209 -0.16 33.81 1.62
N LYS A 210 1.13 33.47 1.49
CA LYS A 210 2.29 34.37 1.70
C LYS A 210 2.29 35.05 3.08
N LEU A 211 1.82 34.35 4.11
CA LEU A 211 1.80 34.84 5.49
C LEU A 211 3.12 34.53 6.20
N SER A 212 3.52 35.39 7.14
CA SER A 212 4.78 35.26 7.87
C SER A 212 4.64 34.38 9.12
N THR A 213 3.50 34.45 9.82
CA THR A 213 3.30 33.75 11.11
C THR A 213 2.05 32.87 11.13
N VAL A 214 2.03 31.90 12.05
CA VAL A 214 0.83 31.08 12.31
C VAL A 214 -0.31 31.94 12.88
N GLY A 215 0.01 32.98 13.67
CA GLY A 215 -1.01 33.92 14.17
C GLY A 215 -1.76 34.64 13.04
N GLN A 216 -1.07 35.05 11.98
CA GLN A 216 -1.71 35.62 10.78
C GLN A 216 -2.61 34.61 10.07
N LEU A 217 -2.19 33.34 10.00
CA LEU A 217 -3.00 32.26 9.43
C LEU A 217 -4.27 32.01 10.25
N ILE A 218 -4.18 32.03 11.58
CA ILE A 218 -5.33 31.91 12.49
C ILE A 218 -6.31 33.06 12.26
N HIS A 219 -5.82 34.31 12.21
CA HIS A 219 -6.67 35.48 11.97
C HIS A 219 -7.36 35.41 10.59
N TYR A 220 -6.62 35.00 9.55
CA TYR A 220 -7.20 34.77 8.23
C TYR A 220 -8.30 33.71 8.28
N TYR A 221 -8.06 32.58 8.94
CA TYR A 221 -9.07 31.53 9.10
C TYR A 221 -10.29 32.02 9.89
N GLN A 222 -10.11 32.79 10.96
CA GLN A 222 -11.25 33.32 11.74
C GLN A 222 -12.19 34.18 10.90
N LYS A 223 -11.64 34.95 9.95
CA LYS A 223 -12.41 35.79 9.02
C LYS A 223 -13.06 35.00 7.88
N ASN A 224 -12.34 34.04 7.30
CA ASN A 224 -12.76 33.38 6.05
C ASN A 224 -13.33 31.96 6.25
N LYS A 225 -13.06 31.36 7.41
CA LYS A 225 -13.36 29.96 7.81
C LYS A 225 -12.84 28.88 6.85
N LYS A 226 -11.95 29.25 5.92
CA LYS A 226 -11.24 28.36 4.99
C LYS A 226 -9.83 28.88 4.74
N VAL A 227 -8.92 27.97 4.44
CA VAL A 227 -7.54 28.23 4.02
C VAL A 227 -7.15 27.23 2.93
N PRO A 228 -6.21 27.57 2.03
CA PRO A 228 -5.72 26.59 1.05
C PRO A 228 -4.97 25.45 1.74
N LEU A 229 -5.01 24.26 1.15
CA LEU A 229 -4.26 23.09 1.65
C LEU A 229 -2.76 23.24 1.42
N GLY A 230 -2.38 23.90 0.33
CA GLY A 230 -1.01 24.08 -0.16
C GLY A 230 -1.02 24.37 -1.65
N ASP A 231 0.12 24.16 -2.31
CA ASP A 231 0.27 24.26 -3.76
C ASP A 231 -0.63 23.24 -4.51
N GLU A 232 -0.85 23.49 -5.81
CA GLU A 232 -1.70 22.65 -6.67
C GLU A 232 -1.29 21.17 -6.66
N PHE A 233 0.01 20.90 -6.63
CA PHE A 233 0.55 19.54 -6.60
C PHE A 233 0.12 18.82 -5.30
N PHE A 234 0.28 19.46 -4.15
CA PHE A 234 -0.11 18.91 -2.86
C PHE A 234 -1.63 18.70 -2.76
N VAL A 235 -2.42 19.64 -3.27
CA VAL A 235 -3.89 19.53 -3.33
C VAL A 235 -4.30 18.29 -4.11
N LEU A 236 -3.72 18.09 -5.30
CA LEU A 236 -4.01 16.92 -6.14
C LEU A 236 -3.76 15.61 -5.40
N ARG A 237 -2.60 15.48 -4.75
CA ARG A 237 -2.20 14.27 -4.02
C ARG A 237 -3.12 13.99 -2.82
N VAL A 238 -3.49 15.02 -2.06
CA VAL A 238 -4.43 14.88 -0.93
C VAL A 238 -5.78 14.38 -1.42
N GLU A 239 -6.30 14.90 -2.52
CA GLU A 239 -7.58 14.48 -3.09
C GLU A 239 -7.52 13.04 -3.64
N GLU A 240 -6.43 12.64 -4.29
CA GLU A 240 -6.22 11.25 -4.73
C GLU A 240 -6.17 10.28 -3.55
N THR A 241 -5.36 10.56 -2.52
CA THR A 241 -5.31 9.72 -1.31
C THR A 241 -6.66 9.66 -0.61
N LYS A 242 -7.39 10.77 -0.54
CA LYS A 242 -8.72 10.81 0.07
C LYS A 242 -9.71 9.90 -0.67
N LYS A 243 -9.74 9.97 -2.00
CA LYS A 243 -10.59 9.10 -2.84
C LYS A 243 -10.22 7.63 -2.66
N LEU A 244 -8.93 7.32 -2.65
CA LEU A 244 -8.41 5.98 -2.43
C LEU A 244 -8.85 5.42 -1.06
N LYS A 245 -8.67 6.19 0.02
CA LYS A 245 -9.12 5.80 1.37
C LYS A 245 -10.62 5.55 1.41
N GLN A 246 -11.41 6.47 0.86
CA GLN A 246 -12.87 6.33 0.80
C GLN A 246 -13.31 5.09 0.02
N LEU A 247 -12.61 4.75 -1.07
CA LEU A 247 -12.88 3.55 -1.85
C LEU A 247 -12.62 2.29 -1.02
N VAL A 248 -11.46 2.19 -0.37
CA VAL A 248 -11.08 1.04 0.45
C VAL A 248 -11.99 0.90 1.68
N ASP A 249 -12.28 1.99 2.38
CA ASP A 249 -13.18 1.97 3.54
C ASP A 249 -14.63 1.59 3.15
N LYS A 250 -15.09 1.96 1.93
CA LYS A 250 -16.45 1.68 1.46
C LYS A 250 -16.61 0.26 0.89
N GLN A 251 -15.66 -0.20 0.08
CA GLN A 251 -15.77 -1.49 -0.62
C GLN A 251 -15.06 -2.63 0.13
N GLY A 252 -14.07 -2.32 0.97
CA GLY A 252 -13.26 -3.29 1.67
C GLY A 252 -12.05 -3.74 0.85
N PHE A 253 -10.89 -3.88 1.52
CA PHE A 253 -9.63 -4.28 0.89
C PHE A 253 -9.74 -5.61 0.15
N GLN A 254 -10.33 -6.63 0.79
CA GLN A 254 -10.41 -7.98 0.22
C GLN A 254 -11.23 -8.02 -1.07
N GLU A 255 -12.38 -7.34 -1.09
CA GLU A 255 -13.25 -7.29 -2.27
C GLU A 255 -12.55 -6.59 -3.43
N LEU A 256 -11.90 -5.45 -3.15
CA LEU A 256 -11.11 -4.72 -4.15
C LEU A 256 -9.99 -5.56 -4.76
N ILE A 257 -9.29 -6.37 -3.95
CA ILE A 257 -8.29 -7.32 -4.46
C ILE A 257 -8.96 -8.39 -5.33
N LEU A 258 -10.11 -8.94 -4.95
CA LEU A 258 -10.79 -9.99 -5.71
C LEU A 258 -11.42 -9.48 -7.02
N GLN A 259 -11.66 -8.18 -7.14
CA GLN A 259 -12.14 -7.52 -8.37
C GLN A 259 -11.01 -7.06 -9.30
N ASN A 260 -9.75 -7.36 -8.98
CA ASN A 260 -8.63 -6.85 -9.77
C ASN A 260 -8.65 -7.36 -11.23
N PRO A 261 -8.28 -6.53 -12.22
CA PRO A 261 -8.36 -6.86 -13.64
C PRO A 261 -7.29 -7.86 -14.11
N LEU A 262 -6.34 -8.26 -13.25
CA LEU A 262 -5.34 -9.27 -13.59
C LEU A 262 -5.88 -10.70 -13.43
N ILE A 263 -6.83 -10.93 -12.52
CA ILE A 263 -7.42 -12.25 -12.22
C ILE A 263 -7.91 -13.00 -13.46
N PRO A 264 -8.64 -12.38 -14.41
CA PRO A 264 -9.12 -13.09 -15.61
C PRO A 264 -8.01 -13.71 -16.47
N TYR A 265 -6.77 -13.25 -16.32
CA TYR A 265 -5.62 -13.71 -17.10
C TYR A 265 -4.76 -14.75 -16.35
N PHE A 266 -5.18 -15.19 -15.16
CA PHE A 266 -4.49 -16.26 -14.45
C PHE A 266 -4.68 -17.59 -15.17
N GLU A 267 -3.62 -18.41 -15.20
CA GLU A 267 -3.65 -19.74 -15.80
C GLU A 267 -3.25 -20.78 -14.76
N ASP A 268 -4.23 -21.51 -14.21
CA ASP A 268 -4.01 -22.44 -13.10
C ASP A 268 -2.94 -23.49 -13.41
N GLU A 269 -2.89 -23.99 -14.64
CA GLU A 269 -1.89 -24.95 -15.11
C GLU A 269 -0.48 -24.38 -15.14
N ALA A 270 -0.33 -23.07 -15.39
CA ALA A 270 0.96 -22.39 -15.34
C ALA A 270 1.44 -22.20 -13.90
N ILE A 271 0.50 -21.99 -12.97
CA ILE A 271 0.75 -21.60 -11.57
C ILE A 271 1.01 -22.80 -10.66
N PHE A 272 0.14 -23.81 -10.73
CA PHE A 272 0.13 -24.93 -9.78
C PHE A 272 0.82 -26.17 -10.33
N LYS A 273 1.31 -27.01 -9.42
CA LYS A 273 1.77 -28.35 -9.75
C LYS A 273 0.57 -29.21 -10.14
N GLU A 274 0.79 -30.13 -11.08
CA GLU A 274 -0.17 -31.20 -11.35
C GLU A 274 -0.31 -32.08 -10.10
N LYS A 275 -1.55 -32.49 -9.78
CA LYS A 275 -1.76 -33.50 -8.75
C LYS A 275 -1.15 -34.80 -9.28
N LYS A 276 -0.15 -35.33 -8.56
CA LYS A 276 0.29 -36.71 -8.74
C LYS A 276 -0.74 -37.67 -8.17
#